data_AF-A0A956DQI3-F1
#
_entry.id   AF-A0A956DQI3-F1
#
_cell.length_a   1.000
_cell.length_b   1.000
_cell.length_c   1.000
_cell.angle_alpha   90.00
_cell.angle_beta   90.00
_cell.angle_gamma   90.00
#
_symmetry.space_group_name_H-M   'P 1'
#
loop_
_entity.id
_entity.type
_entity.pdbx_description
1 polymer ?
#
loop_
_entity_poly.entity_id
_entity_poly.type
_entity_poly.pdbx_seq_one_letter_code
_entity_poly.pdbx_strand_id
1 'polypeptide(L)'
;MADHSADLRRMLEEVLAPLFATEGGEIYLVSAGKKEVRLHLAGTLSGAPAAKLVTKRVVEPAVHAVMPKATLNVSSGWLVPKGAQRMGG
;
A
#
# COMPACT_ATOMS: atom_id res chain seq x y z
N MET A 1 -7.81 5.29 -21.19
CA MET A 1 -7.11 5.57 -19.92
C MET A 1 -6.22 4.37 -19.63
N ALA A 2 -4.93 4.59 -19.43
CA ALA A 2 -3.94 3.51 -19.33
C ALA A 2 -4.16 2.64 -18.07
N ASP A 3 -3.85 1.36 -18.20
CA ASP A 3 -3.83 0.43 -17.07
C ASP A 3 -2.51 0.60 -16.32
N HIS A 4 -2.58 1.22 -15.14
CA HIS A 4 -1.42 1.52 -14.30
C HIS A 4 -1.17 0.44 -13.22
N SER A 5 -1.88 -0.69 -13.28
CA SER A 5 -1.78 -1.75 -12.26
C SER A 5 -0.38 -2.35 -12.15
N ALA A 6 0.32 -2.52 -13.28
CA ALA A 6 1.69 -3.01 -13.30
C ALA A 6 2.67 -2.02 -12.65
N ASP A 7 2.57 -0.73 -13.00
CA ASP A 7 3.41 0.33 -12.43
C ASP A 7 3.17 0.48 -10.91
N LEU A 8 1.90 0.39 -10.49
CA LEU A 8 1.53 0.43 -9.07
C LEU A 8 2.17 -0.72 -8.32
N ARG A 9 2.03 -1.95 -8.83
CA ARG A 9 2.60 -3.14 -8.22
C ARG A 9 4.12 -3.01 -8.12
N ARG A 10 4.77 -2.56 -9.19
CA ARG A 10 6.21 -2.33 -9.21
C ARG A 10 6.67 -1.32 -8.16
N MET A 11 5.97 -0.18 -8.04
CA MET A 11 6.27 0.83 -7.01
C MET A 11 6.06 0.27 -5.59
N LEU A 12 5.00 -0.52 -5.36
CA LEU A 12 4.76 -1.16 -4.08
C LEU A 12 5.87 -2.15 -3.73
N GLU A 13 6.29 -2.98 -4.67
CA GLU A 13 7.29 -4.04 -4.47
C GLU A 13 8.73 -3.51 -4.39
N GLU A 14 9.10 -2.55 -5.24
CA GLU A 14 10.49 -2.07 -5.36
C GLU A 14 10.79 -0.87 -4.45
N VAL A 15 9.79 -0.11 -4.01
CA VAL A 15 10.00 1.13 -3.24
C VAL A 15 9.38 1.05 -1.85
N LEU A 16 8.06 0.88 -1.75
CA LEU A 16 7.38 0.98 -0.45
C LEU A 16 7.61 -0.24 0.44
N ALA A 17 7.58 -1.45 -0.12
CA ALA A 17 7.77 -2.66 0.67
C ALA A 17 9.16 -2.74 1.31
N PRO A 18 10.29 -2.49 0.61
CA PRO A 18 11.60 -2.46 1.23
C PRO A 18 11.71 -1.35 2.28
N LEU A 19 11.14 -0.16 2.01
CA LEU A 19 11.16 0.96 2.95
C LEU A 19 10.44 0.64 4.26
N PHE A 20 9.32 -0.09 4.22
CA PHE A 20 8.61 -0.47 5.44
C PHE A 20 9.25 -1.67 6.14
N ALA A 21 9.84 -2.59 5.38
CA ALA A 21 10.49 -3.77 5.93
C ALA A 21 11.68 -3.41 6.84
N THR A 22 12.35 -2.27 6.65
CA THR A 22 13.47 -1.85 7.54
C THR A 22 13.04 -1.69 8.99
N GLU A 23 11.78 -1.34 9.23
CA GLU A 23 11.20 -1.18 10.56
C GLU A 23 10.29 -2.35 10.94
N GLY A 24 10.32 -3.46 10.20
CA GLY A 24 9.41 -4.61 10.39
C GLY A 24 7.96 -4.34 9.97
N GLY A 25 7.73 -3.30 9.16
CA GLY A 25 6.43 -2.99 8.58
C GLY A 25 6.16 -3.83 7.34
N GLU A 26 4.88 -4.09 7.08
CA GLU A 26 4.45 -4.86 5.92
C GLU A 26 3.35 -4.12 5.17
N ILE A 27 3.32 -4.27 3.85
CA ILE A 27 2.30 -3.70 2.97
C ILE A 27 1.75 -4.79 2.06
N TYR A 28 0.42 -4.81 1.96
CA TYR A 28 -0.31 -5.79 1.17
C TYR A 28 -1.21 -5.07 0.17
N LEU A 29 -1.23 -5.54 -1.07
CA LEU A 29 -2.19 -5.14 -2.08
C LEU A 29 -3.44 -6.00 -1.96
N VAL A 30 -4.57 -5.39 -1.59
CA VAL A 30 -5.87 -6.07 -1.49
C VAL A 30 -6.56 -6.08 -2.85
N SER A 31 -6.58 -4.92 -3.53
CA SER A 31 -7.06 -4.80 -4.91
C SER A 31 -6.53 -3.54 -5.58
N ALA A 32 -6.32 -3.62 -6.90
CA ALA A 32 -6.01 -2.49 -7.76
C ALA A 32 -7.04 -2.43 -8.90
N GLY A 33 -7.84 -1.38 -8.94
CA GLY A 33 -8.79 -1.10 -10.01
C GLY A 33 -8.56 0.27 -10.64
N LYS A 34 -9.30 0.59 -11.71
CA LYS A 34 -9.13 1.85 -12.46
C LYS A 34 -9.38 3.13 -11.65
N LYS A 35 -10.15 3.04 -10.55
CA LYS A 35 -10.57 4.19 -9.72
C LYS A 35 -10.29 4.00 -8.24
N GLU A 36 -9.97 2.79 -7.81
CA GLU A 36 -9.81 2.46 -6.39
C GLU A 36 -8.60 1.55 -6.23
N VAL A 37 -7.77 1.88 -5.25
CA VAL A 37 -6.67 1.04 -4.77
C VAL A 37 -6.94 0.73 -3.30
N ARG A 38 -6.89 -0.55 -2.93
CA ARG A 38 -7.05 -1.00 -1.55
C ARG A 38 -5.76 -1.62 -1.07
N LEU A 39 -5.21 -1.06 0.00
CA LEU A 39 -4.00 -1.53 0.65
C LEU A 39 -4.28 -1.92 2.10
N HIS A 40 -3.41 -2.79 2.62
CA HIS A 40 -3.40 -3.15 4.02
C HIS A 40 -1.99 -3.06 4.58
N LEU A 41 -1.84 -2.36 5.72
CA LEU A 41 -0.59 -2.25 6.45
C LEU A 41 -0.59 -3.20 7.65
N ALA A 42 0.46 -4.01 7.77
CA ALA A 42 0.66 -4.94 8.87
C ALA A 42 2.08 -4.84 9.45
N GLY A 43 2.50 -5.83 10.24
CA GLY A 43 3.77 -5.78 10.97
C GLY A 43 3.78 -4.63 11.99
N THR A 44 4.88 -3.89 12.08
CA THR A 44 4.99 -2.73 12.98
C THR A 44 4.10 -1.55 12.60
N LEU A 45 3.52 -1.54 11.39
CA LEU A 45 2.52 -0.57 10.95
C LEU A 45 1.09 -0.98 11.35
N SER A 46 0.90 -2.19 11.89
CA SER A 46 -0.39 -2.70 12.36
C SER A 46 -0.91 -1.86 13.54
N GLY A 47 -1.98 -1.08 13.31
CA GLY A 47 -2.64 -0.32 14.38
C GLY A 47 -1.77 0.79 14.99
N ALA A 48 -0.61 1.08 14.40
CA ALA A 48 0.27 2.14 14.89
C ALA A 48 -0.43 3.50 14.75
N PRO A 49 -0.38 4.39 15.77
CA PRO A 49 -0.88 5.76 15.64
C PRO A 49 -0.27 6.49 14.44
N ALA A 50 1.01 6.18 14.15
CA ALA A 50 1.75 6.70 13.02
C ALA A 50 1.28 6.15 11.66
N ALA A 51 0.54 5.05 11.59
CA ALA A 51 0.09 4.44 10.33
C ALA A 51 -0.75 5.41 9.48
N LYS A 52 -1.57 6.26 10.13
CA LYS A 52 -2.31 7.33 9.44
C LYS A 52 -1.37 8.39 8.84
N LEU A 53 -0.30 8.74 9.56
CA LEU A 53 0.69 9.71 9.08
C LEU A 53 1.48 9.14 7.90
N VAL A 54 1.96 7.90 8.01
CA VAL A 54 2.65 7.17 6.94
C VAL A 54 1.73 7.05 5.72
N THR A 55 0.47 6.70 5.92
CA THR A 55 -0.52 6.64 4.85
C THR A 55 -0.62 7.97 4.10
N LYS A 56 -0.85 9.08 4.83
CA LYS A 56 -1.08 10.39 4.24
C LYS A 56 0.18 11.03 3.63
N ARG A 57 1.36 10.74 4.17
CA ARG A 57 2.62 11.42 3.79
C ARG A 57 3.53 10.61 2.89
N VAL A 58 3.34 9.29 2.82
CA VAL A 58 4.19 8.37 2.05
C VAL A 58 3.35 7.58 1.06
N VAL A 59 2.38 6.81 1.56
CA VAL A 59 1.62 5.86 0.72
C VAL A 59 0.74 6.59 -0.30
N GLU A 60 -0.06 7.57 0.16
CA GLU A 60 -0.98 8.31 -0.70
C GLU A 60 -0.24 9.08 -1.82
N PRO A 61 0.82 9.87 -1.54
CA PRO A 61 1.60 10.50 -2.60
C PRO A 61 2.22 9.50 -3.59
N ALA A 62 2.73 8.37 -3.11
CA ALA A 62 3.34 7.37 -3.98
C ALA A 62 2.31 6.69 -4.90
N VAL A 63 1.13 6.36 -4.36
CA VAL A 63 0.02 5.82 -5.16
C VAL A 63 -0.46 6.86 -6.18
N HIS A 64 -0.63 8.12 -5.78
CA HIS A 64 -1.09 9.18 -6.69
C HIS A 64 -0.05 9.60 -7.74
N ALA A 65 1.24 9.38 -7.50
CA ALA A 65 2.26 9.55 -8.53
C ALA A 65 2.05 8.60 -9.72
N VAL A 66 1.50 7.39 -9.47
CA VAL A 66 1.21 6.39 -10.49
C VAL A 66 -0.25 6.45 -10.96
N MET A 67 -1.18 6.68 -10.03
CA MET A 67 -2.63 6.70 -10.25
C MET A 67 -3.25 7.99 -9.69
N PRO A 68 -3.11 9.14 -10.37
CA PRO A 68 -3.44 10.46 -9.80
C PRO A 68 -4.89 10.69 -9.38
N LYS A 69 -5.82 9.85 -9.88
CA LYS A 69 -7.26 9.97 -9.63
C LYS A 69 -7.83 8.79 -8.84
N ALA A 70 -6.99 7.89 -8.35
CA ALA A 70 -7.45 6.73 -7.59
C ALA A 70 -7.86 7.15 -6.17
N THR A 71 -9.04 6.70 -5.76
CA THR A 71 -9.41 6.65 -4.34
C THR A 71 -8.53 5.61 -3.67
N LEU A 72 -7.80 6.02 -2.64
CA LEU A 72 -6.96 5.12 -1.86
C LEU A 72 -7.68 4.75 -0.56
N ASN A 73 -7.92 3.45 -0.34
CA ASN A 73 -8.40 2.93 0.93
C ASN A 73 -7.30 2.10 1.59
N VAL A 74 -6.82 2.57 2.73
CA VAL A 74 -5.78 1.88 3.50
C VAL A 74 -6.38 1.39 4.81
N SER A 75 -6.35 0.08 4.99
CA SER A 75 -6.63 -0.56 6.27
C SER A 75 -5.31 -0.88 6.98
N SER A 76 -5.34 -1.05 8.30
CA SER A 76 -4.17 -1.50 9.06
C SER A 76 -4.59 -2.45 10.17
N GLY A 77 -3.82 -3.50 10.41
CA GLY A 77 -4.09 -4.43 11.50
C GLY A 77 -3.28 -5.71 11.42
N TRP A 78 -3.43 -6.55 12.43
CA TRP A 78 -2.72 -7.84 12.50
C TRP A 78 -3.37 -8.87 11.56
N LEU A 79 -4.67 -8.76 11.35
CA LEU A 79 -5.44 -9.65 10.48
C LEU A 79 -5.41 -9.12 9.05
N VAL A 80 -4.60 -9.78 8.22
CA VAL A 80 -4.49 -9.49 6.79
C VAL A 80 -5.78 -9.92 6.07
N PRO A 81 -6.39 -9.06 5.23
CA PRO A 81 -7.57 -9.40 4.47
C PRO A 81 -7.36 -10.62 3.54
N LYS A 82 -8.39 -11.46 3.41
CA LYS A 82 -8.35 -12.63 2.52
C LYS A 82 -8.08 -12.20 1.08
N GLY A 83 -7.11 -12.87 0.43
CA GLY A 83 -6.73 -12.59 -0.96
C GLY A 83 -5.78 -11.40 -1.14
N ALA A 84 -5.39 -10.73 -0.05
CA ALA A 84 -4.37 -9.70 -0.12
C ALA A 84 -3.00 -10.32 -0.46
N GLN A 85 -2.30 -9.69 -1.38
CA GLN A 85 -0.96 -10.10 -1.80
C GLN A 85 0.06 -9.29 -1.01
N ARG A 86 1.02 -9.96 -0.37
CA ARG A 86 2.14 -9.29 0.27
C ARG A 86 3.01 -8.66 -0.80
N MET A 87 3.28 -7.37 -0.68
CA MET A 87 4.22 -6.67 -1.54
C MET A 87 5.59 -6.71 -0.84
N GLY A 88 6.60 -7.19 -1.55
CA GLY A 88 7.91 -7.51 -0.97
C GLY A 88 7.96 -8.89 -0.33
N GLY A 89 8.90 -9.70 -0.82
CA GLY A 89 9.25 -11.04 -0.37
C GLY A 89 10.68 -11.35 -0.81
#